data_AF-A0A935RJT5-F1
#
_entry.id   AF-A0A935RJT5-F1
#
_cell.length_a   1.000
_cell.length_b   1.000
_cell.length_c   1.000
_cell.angle_alpha   90.00
_cell.angle_beta   90.00
_cell.angle_gamma   90.00
#
_symmetry.space_group_name_H-M   'P 1'
#
loop_
_entity.id
_entity.type
_entity.pdbx_description
1 polymer ?
#
loop_
_entity_poly.entity_id
_entity_poly.type
_entity_poly.pdbx_seq_one_letter_code
_entity_poly.pdbx_strand_id
1 'polypeptide(L)'
;MEKYAATLNSLNINCLVCHNRNAITHKWSDGYPRRDTVYGLSGEGEHPDDKFTAMKPSPVMSESIFCGQCHGLGPNLELENPTQCATAYGSYLFAYVPEGGNETCVECHMKKSGLGHNMQSFRVKEMSDLAVDMHVDAKAIVWRDVSTMRPKATVKVELTNRAGHGIPDG
;
A
#
# COMPACT_ATOMS: atom_id res chain seq x y z
N MET A 1 -2.52 -23.43 -13.07
CA MET A 1 -2.29 -22.04 -13.49
C MET A 1 -2.68 -21.78 -14.95
N GLU A 2 -2.42 -22.70 -15.90
CA GLU A 2 -2.75 -22.50 -17.33
C GLU A 2 -4.24 -22.21 -17.64
N LYS A 3 -5.18 -22.91 -16.99
CA LYS A 3 -6.63 -22.79 -17.27
C LYS A 3 -7.17 -21.34 -17.20
N TYR A 4 -6.58 -20.49 -16.35
CA TYR A 4 -7.00 -19.11 -16.16
C TYR A 4 -5.93 -18.08 -16.55
N ALA A 5 -4.83 -18.51 -17.19
CA ALA A 5 -3.71 -17.63 -17.48
C ALA A 5 -4.09 -16.44 -18.37
N ALA A 6 -4.93 -16.66 -19.38
CA ALA A 6 -5.43 -15.58 -20.25
C ALA A 6 -6.29 -14.56 -19.48
N THR A 7 -7.19 -15.04 -18.61
CA THR A 7 -8.03 -14.19 -17.76
C THR A 7 -7.20 -13.43 -16.73
N LEU A 8 -6.21 -14.07 -16.10
CA LEU A 8 -5.33 -13.39 -15.14
C LEU A 8 -4.46 -12.34 -15.83
N ASN A 9 -3.98 -12.61 -17.04
CA ASN A 9 -3.22 -11.62 -17.83
C ASN A 9 -4.08 -10.43 -18.26
N SER A 10 -5.37 -10.62 -18.55
CA SER A 10 -6.26 -9.49 -18.87
C SER A 10 -6.58 -8.61 -17.66
N LEU A 11 -6.34 -9.11 -16.44
CA LEU A 11 -6.47 -8.36 -15.19
C LEU A 11 -5.21 -7.59 -14.81
N ASN A 12 -4.16 -7.59 -15.65
CA ASN A 12 -2.94 -6.85 -15.37
C ASN A 12 -3.22 -5.36 -15.13
N ILE A 13 -2.69 -4.86 -14.02
CA ILE A 13 -2.78 -3.44 -13.65
C ILE A 13 -1.86 -2.66 -14.60
N ASN A 14 -2.41 -1.62 -15.24
CA ASN A 14 -1.69 -0.74 -16.14
C ASN A 14 -2.02 0.73 -15.83
N CYS A 15 -1.43 1.66 -16.58
CA CYS A 15 -1.60 3.10 -16.38
C CYS A 15 -3.08 3.51 -16.33
N LEU A 16 -3.93 2.95 -17.20
CA LEU A 16 -5.34 3.31 -17.33
C LEU A 16 -6.20 2.77 -16.19
N VAL A 17 -5.73 1.78 -15.43
CA VAL A 17 -6.43 1.38 -14.20
C VAL A 17 -6.43 2.55 -13.22
N CYS A 18 -5.27 3.17 -13.03
CA CYS A 18 -5.08 4.28 -12.09
C CYS A 18 -5.50 5.63 -12.67
N HIS A 19 -5.10 5.91 -13.91
CA HIS A 19 -5.31 7.18 -14.59
C HIS A 19 -6.59 7.23 -15.43
N ASN A 20 -7.51 6.26 -15.29
CA ASN A 20 -8.84 6.34 -15.90
C ASN A 20 -9.89 5.58 -15.08
N ARG A 21 -9.87 4.24 -15.09
CA ARG A 21 -10.94 3.39 -14.54
C ARG A 21 -11.27 3.70 -13.08
N ASN A 22 -10.24 3.87 -12.25
CA ASN A 22 -10.37 4.10 -10.81
C ASN A 22 -10.07 5.56 -10.43
N ALA A 23 -9.96 6.47 -11.41
CA ALA A 23 -9.57 7.86 -11.16
C ALA A 23 -10.63 8.69 -10.45
N ILE A 24 -11.87 8.18 -10.29
CA ILE A 24 -12.97 8.86 -9.62
C ILE A 24 -13.71 7.88 -8.71
N THR A 25 -13.77 8.20 -7.42
CA THR A 25 -14.45 7.38 -6.41
C THR A 25 -15.90 7.83 -6.19
N HIS A 26 -16.16 9.13 -6.01
CA HIS A 26 -17.50 9.65 -5.71
C HIS A 26 -18.31 9.91 -6.98
N LYS A 27 -18.70 8.84 -7.68
CA LYS A 27 -19.31 8.92 -9.02
C LYS A 27 -20.61 9.72 -9.10
N TRP A 28 -21.31 9.88 -7.98
CA TRP A 28 -22.58 10.63 -7.93
C TRP A 28 -22.35 12.14 -7.86
N SER A 29 -21.23 12.61 -7.31
CA SER A 29 -20.86 14.02 -7.27
C SER A 29 -19.92 14.39 -8.42
N ASP A 30 -18.94 13.53 -8.69
CA ASP A 30 -17.80 13.82 -9.57
C ASP A 30 -17.99 13.24 -10.98
N GLY A 31 -19.07 12.46 -11.17
CA GLY A 31 -19.36 11.74 -12.40
C GLY A 31 -18.56 10.45 -12.57
N TYR A 32 -18.78 9.78 -13.70
CA TYR A 32 -18.03 8.58 -14.05
C TYR A 32 -16.77 8.95 -14.83
N PRO A 33 -15.68 8.16 -14.73
CA PRO A 33 -14.50 8.36 -15.58
C PRO A 33 -14.88 8.34 -17.07
N ARG A 34 -14.41 9.35 -17.80
CA ARG A 34 -14.66 9.49 -19.24
C ARG A 34 -13.75 8.56 -20.04
N ARG A 35 -14.27 8.00 -21.13
CA ARG A 35 -13.53 7.02 -21.96
C ARG A 35 -12.33 7.61 -22.71
N ASP A 36 -12.33 8.90 -22.96
CA ASP A 36 -11.35 9.66 -23.74
C ASP A 36 -10.39 10.49 -22.86
N THR A 37 -10.45 10.33 -21.53
CA THR A 37 -9.75 11.21 -20.59
C THR A 37 -8.74 10.44 -19.75
N VAL A 38 -7.49 10.90 -19.70
CA VAL A 38 -6.51 10.50 -18.69
C VAL A 38 -6.61 11.43 -17.49
N TYR A 39 -6.60 10.87 -16.29
CA TYR A 39 -6.69 11.63 -15.06
C TYR A 39 -5.34 11.65 -14.34
N GLY A 40 -4.94 12.82 -13.83
CA GLY A 40 -3.69 13.00 -13.08
C GLY A 40 -3.90 13.65 -11.72
N LEU A 41 -2.80 13.83 -10.97
CA LEU A 41 -2.79 14.68 -9.77
C LEU A 41 -3.11 16.15 -10.11
N SER A 42 -2.70 16.58 -11.30
CA SER A 42 -2.91 17.92 -11.82
C SER A 42 -2.92 17.88 -13.35
N GLY A 43 -3.21 19.03 -13.97
CA GLY A 43 -3.26 19.19 -15.41
C GLY A 43 -4.68 19.05 -15.95
N GLU A 44 -5.05 19.97 -16.82
CA GLU A 44 -6.30 19.97 -17.59
C GLU A 44 -5.99 20.41 -19.01
N GLY A 45 -6.53 19.70 -20.01
CA GLY A 45 -6.33 20.06 -21.41
C GLY A 45 -6.35 18.86 -22.34
N GLU A 46 -5.61 18.97 -23.44
CA GLU A 46 -5.47 17.91 -24.43
C GLU A 46 -4.41 16.88 -24.00
N HIS A 47 -4.65 15.61 -24.32
CA HIS A 47 -3.70 14.52 -24.17
C HIS A 47 -3.28 14.05 -25.58
N PRO A 48 -1.98 13.75 -25.82
CA PRO A 48 -1.45 13.51 -27.17
C PRO A 48 -1.82 12.14 -27.77
N ASP A 49 -2.65 11.33 -27.10
CA ASP A 49 -3.05 10.02 -27.59
C ASP A 49 -4.33 10.13 -28.43
N ASP A 50 -4.41 9.36 -29.52
CA ASP A 50 -5.53 9.43 -30.46
C ASP A 50 -6.87 9.00 -29.83
N LYS A 51 -6.85 8.19 -28.78
CA LYS A 51 -8.05 7.67 -28.10
C LYS A 51 -8.32 8.38 -26.80
N PHE A 52 -7.27 8.65 -26.03
CA PHE A 52 -7.35 9.47 -24.83
C PHE A 52 -6.87 10.86 -25.20
N THR A 53 -7.79 11.70 -25.65
CA THR A 53 -7.50 13.04 -26.19
C THR A 53 -7.60 14.13 -25.14
N ALA A 54 -8.04 13.81 -23.92
CA ALA A 54 -8.19 14.77 -22.82
C ALA A 54 -7.38 14.38 -21.57
N MET A 55 -6.92 15.38 -20.82
CA MET A 55 -6.39 15.26 -19.47
C MET A 55 -7.25 16.03 -18.48
N LYS A 56 -7.47 15.47 -17.29
CA LYS A 56 -8.16 16.15 -16.19
C LYS A 56 -7.55 15.83 -14.83
N PRO A 57 -7.70 16.71 -13.82
CA PRO A 57 -7.35 16.35 -12.46
C PRO A 57 -8.32 15.30 -11.91
N SER A 58 -7.80 14.33 -11.16
CA SER A 58 -8.59 13.43 -10.33
C SER A 58 -8.77 14.05 -8.95
N PRO A 59 -10.00 14.03 -8.39
CA PRO A 59 -10.26 14.55 -7.05
C PRO A 59 -9.71 13.67 -5.92
N VAL A 60 -9.28 12.44 -6.22
CA VAL A 60 -8.92 11.43 -5.21
C VAL A 60 -7.50 10.90 -5.37
N MET A 61 -6.79 11.20 -6.45
CA MET A 61 -5.52 10.54 -6.76
C MET A 61 -4.39 10.84 -5.76
N SER A 62 -4.48 11.92 -4.99
CA SER A 62 -3.58 12.21 -3.86
C SER A 62 -3.99 11.54 -2.54
N GLU A 63 -5.22 11.04 -2.47
CA GLU A 63 -5.88 10.59 -1.25
C GLU A 63 -5.79 9.08 -1.06
N SER A 64 -5.71 8.62 0.19
CA SER A 64 -5.62 7.20 0.52
C SER A 64 -6.82 6.38 0.02
N ILE A 65 -8.00 7.01 -0.12
CA ILE A 65 -9.20 6.36 -0.66
C ILE A 65 -9.01 5.86 -2.10
N PHE A 66 -8.10 6.48 -2.87
CA PHE A 66 -7.79 6.00 -4.22
C PHE A 66 -7.15 4.61 -4.18
N CYS A 67 -6.16 4.41 -3.31
CA CYS A 67 -5.51 3.11 -3.08
C CYS A 67 -6.48 2.11 -2.41
N GLY A 68 -7.36 2.62 -1.54
CA GLY A 68 -8.39 1.85 -0.85
C GLY A 68 -9.39 1.13 -1.76
N GLN A 69 -9.54 1.58 -3.02
CA GLN A 69 -10.35 0.88 -4.02
C GLN A 69 -9.88 -0.56 -4.32
N CYS A 70 -8.62 -0.90 -4.00
CA CYS A 70 -8.09 -2.25 -4.14
C CYS A 70 -7.49 -2.80 -2.85
N HIS A 71 -6.88 -1.94 -2.02
CA HIS A 71 -6.27 -2.34 -0.74
C HIS A 71 -7.27 -2.51 0.40
N GLY A 72 -8.55 -2.19 0.18
CA GLY A 72 -9.73 -2.67 0.90
C GLY A 72 -9.80 -2.41 2.40
N LEU A 73 -10.96 -2.70 2.98
CA LEU A 73 -11.22 -2.55 4.42
C LEU A 73 -11.11 -3.87 5.19
N GLY A 74 -10.93 -4.99 4.50
CA GLY A 74 -11.03 -6.32 5.06
C GLY A 74 -11.17 -7.42 3.99
N PRO A 75 -11.49 -8.65 4.42
CA PRO A 75 -11.77 -9.74 3.49
C PRO A 75 -12.94 -9.42 2.56
N ASN A 76 -12.72 -9.57 1.24
CA ASN A 76 -13.72 -9.35 0.21
C ASN A 76 -14.59 -10.61 0.03
N LEU A 77 -15.35 -10.98 1.06
CA LEU A 77 -16.18 -12.19 1.08
C LEU A 77 -17.39 -12.12 0.12
N GLU A 78 -17.68 -10.93 -0.41
CA GLU A 78 -18.73 -10.67 -1.38
C GLU A 78 -18.35 -11.07 -2.83
N LEU A 79 -17.06 -11.31 -3.10
CA LEU A 79 -16.60 -11.71 -4.43
C LEU A 79 -16.78 -13.23 -4.63
N GLU A 80 -17.05 -13.65 -5.87
CA GLU A 80 -17.14 -15.08 -6.23
C GLU A 80 -15.87 -15.87 -5.90
N ASN A 81 -14.72 -15.19 -5.91
CA ASN A 81 -13.44 -15.71 -5.44
C ASN A 81 -12.94 -14.78 -4.33
N PRO A 82 -13.30 -15.04 -3.06
CA PRO A 82 -12.93 -14.18 -1.94
C PRO A 82 -11.42 -14.03 -1.79
N THR A 83 -10.98 -12.83 -1.43
CA THR A 83 -9.61 -12.55 -0.99
C THR A 83 -9.62 -12.05 0.44
N GLN A 84 -8.75 -12.60 1.28
CA GLN A 84 -8.65 -12.20 2.70
C GLN A 84 -7.68 -11.04 2.93
N CYS A 85 -6.95 -10.65 1.87
CA CYS A 85 -5.76 -9.80 1.95
C CYS A 85 -6.02 -8.30 1.74
N ALA A 86 -7.23 -7.87 1.37
CA ALA A 86 -7.48 -6.45 1.09
C ALA A 86 -7.74 -5.66 2.40
N THR A 87 -6.77 -5.65 3.31
CA THR A 87 -6.89 -5.11 4.68
C THR A 87 -6.18 -3.78 4.91
N ALA A 88 -5.24 -3.39 4.05
CA ALA A 88 -4.35 -2.26 4.30
C ALA A 88 -5.08 -0.90 4.41
N TYR A 89 -6.13 -0.66 3.63
CA TYR A 89 -6.90 0.58 3.77
C TYR A 89 -7.78 0.57 5.04
N GLY A 90 -8.21 -0.60 5.48
CA GLY A 90 -8.84 -0.80 6.79
C GLY A 90 -7.90 -0.44 7.93
N SER A 91 -6.67 -0.98 7.94
CA SER A 91 -5.66 -0.62 8.95
C SER A 91 -5.31 0.87 8.94
N TYR A 92 -5.24 1.47 7.75
CA TYR A 92 -5.06 2.92 7.62
C TYR A 92 -6.18 3.71 8.31
N LEU A 93 -7.45 3.37 8.04
CA LEU A 93 -8.59 4.09 8.60
C LEU A 93 -8.84 3.81 10.09
N PHE A 94 -8.61 2.57 10.53
CA PHE A 94 -9.06 2.12 11.85
C PHE A 94 -7.95 2.06 12.90
N ALA A 95 -6.68 2.17 12.49
CA ALA A 95 -5.55 2.25 13.41
C ALA A 95 -4.73 3.52 13.17
N TYR A 96 -4.17 3.72 11.98
CA TYR A 96 -3.21 4.80 11.74
C TYR A 96 -3.81 6.21 11.92
N VAL A 97 -4.94 6.51 11.27
CA VAL A 97 -5.58 7.83 11.40
C VAL A 97 -6.03 8.10 12.85
N PRO A 98 -6.73 7.18 13.56
CA PRO A 98 -7.08 7.37 14.96
C PRO A 98 -5.90 7.51 15.92
N GLU A 99 -4.76 6.89 15.62
CA GLU A 99 -3.52 7.01 16.41
C GLU A 99 -2.73 8.31 16.12
N GLY A 100 -3.27 9.20 15.28
CA GLY A 100 -2.70 10.51 14.97
C GLY A 100 -1.89 10.56 13.68
N GLY A 101 -1.89 9.48 12.91
CA GLY A 101 -1.35 9.44 11.56
C GLY A 101 -2.09 10.38 10.62
N ASN A 102 -1.35 11.11 9.79
CA ASN A 102 -1.89 12.17 8.94
C ASN A 102 -1.37 12.14 7.49
N GLU A 103 -0.60 11.12 7.12
CA GLU A 103 -0.02 11.00 5.78
C GLU A 103 -0.83 10.05 4.90
N THR A 104 -0.94 10.36 3.61
CA THR A 104 -1.64 9.48 2.68
C THR A 104 -0.78 8.32 2.20
N CYS A 105 -1.42 7.29 1.63
CA CYS A 105 -0.72 6.19 0.98
C CYS A 105 0.29 6.70 -0.07
N VAL A 106 -0.08 7.72 -0.84
CA VAL A 106 0.76 8.32 -1.89
C VAL A 106 1.96 9.06 -1.29
N GLU A 107 1.77 9.73 -0.16
CA GLU A 107 2.86 10.43 0.53
C GLU A 107 3.92 9.47 1.05
N CYS A 108 3.52 8.37 1.68
CA CYS A 108 4.44 7.34 2.15
C CYS A 108 5.06 6.53 1.00
N HIS A 109 4.24 5.96 0.12
CA HIS A 109 4.69 4.97 -0.88
C HIS A 109 5.30 5.58 -2.14
N MET A 110 4.96 6.81 -2.52
CA MET A 110 5.48 7.43 -3.75
C MET A 110 6.43 8.58 -3.47
N LYS A 111 6.11 9.45 -2.50
CA LYS A 111 6.90 10.68 -2.24
C LYS A 111 8.06 10.43 -1.28
N LYS A 112 7.78 10.00 -0.05
CA LYS A 112 8.80 9.79 1.00
C LYS A 112 9.76 8.66 0.69
N SER A 113 9.25 7.59 0.07
CA SER A 113 10.09 6.50 -0.43
C SER A 113 11.01 6.92 -1.59
N GLY A 114 10.67 8.00 -2.31
CA GLY A 114 11.34 8.40 -3.55
C GLY A 114 11.12 7.45 -4.73
N LEU A 115 10.22 6.47 -4.61
CA LEU A 115 10.04 5.40 -5.60
C LEU A 115 9.03 5.74 -6.71
N GLY A 116 8.20 6.77 -6.54
CA GLY A 116 7.20 7.18 -7.52
C GLY A 116 6.26 6.02 -7.89
N HIS A 117 6.23 5.63 -9.17
CA HIS A 117 5.37 4.54 -9.67
C HIS A 117 5.89 3.13 -9.33
N ASN A 118 7.06 3.00 -8.70
CA ASN A 118 7.53 1.71 -8.19
C ASN A 118 6.90 1.41 -6.82
N MET A 119 5.74 0.76 -6.85
CA MET A 119 4.92 0.45 -5.66
C MET A 119 5.09 -1.00 -5.18
N GLN A 120 6.26 -1.62 -5.40
CA GLN A 120 6.48 -3.05 -5.14
C GLN A 120 6.67 -3.43 -3.65
N SER A 121 6.56 -2.47 -2.73
CA SER A 121 6.58 -2.69 -1.27
C SER A 121 7.79 -3.54 -0.82
N PHE A 122 7.57 -4.65 -0.12
CA PHE A 122 8.60 -5.54 0.46
C PHE A 122 9.65 -6.09 -0.53
N ARG A 123 9.42 -5.98 -1.83
CA ARG A 123 10.40 -6.38 -2.85
C ARG A 123 11.52 -5.34 -3.04
N VAL A 124 11.38 -4.18 -2.41
CA VAL A 124 12.28 -3.03 -2.53
C VAL A 124 12.79 -2.70 -1.14
N LYS A 125 14.12 -2.69 -0.97
CA LYS A 125 14.78 -2.58 0.34
C LYS A 125 14.41 -1.29 1.06
N GLU A 126 14.29 -0.21 0.30
CA GLU A 126 13.92 1.13 0.74
C GLU A 126 12.60 1.12 1.52
N MET A 127 11.63 0.30 1.10
CA MET A 127 10.36 0.16 1.81
C MET A 127 10.53 -0.60 3.13
N SER A 128 11.34 -1.67 3.14
CA SER A 128 11.62 -2.42 4.37
C SER A 128 12.34 -1.55 5.41
N ASP A 129 13.32 -0.76 4.98
CA ASP A 129 14.09 0.14 5.84
C ASP A 129 13.22 1.27 6.45
N LEU A 130 12.21 1.74 5.70
CA LEU A 130 11.25 2.74 6.19
C LEU A 130 10.20 2.14 7.14
N ALA A 131 9.82 0.89 6.92
CA ALA A 131 8.66 0.27 7.56
C ALA A 131 8.98 -0.34 8.93
N VAL A 132 10.16 -0.94 9.11
CA VAL A 132 10.51 -1.66 10.35
C VAL A 132 11.86 -1.18 10.88
N ASP A 133 11.85 -0.74 12.13
CA ASP A 133 13.08 -0.45 12.88
C ASP A 133 13.37 -1.59 13.85
N MET A 134 14.63 -2.03 13.89
CA MET A 134 15.08 -3.15 14.70
C MET A 134 16.21 -2.71 15.63
N HIS A 135 15.98 -2.84 16.94
CA HIS A 135 16.98 -2.59 17.96
C HIS A 135 17.31 -3.90 18.69
N VAL A 136 18.60 -4.20 18.84
CA VAL A 136 19.08 -5.42 19.51
C VAL A 136 20.02 -5.04 20.64
N ASP A 137 19.64 -5.39 21.86
CA ASP A 137 20.51 -5.31 23.03
C ASP A 137 20.95 -6.72 23.42
N ALA A 138 22.26 -6.91 23.61
CA ALA A 138 22.83 -8.20 23.96
C ALA A 138 23.79 -8.05 25.14
N LYS A 139 23.54 -8.82 26.20
CA LYS A 139 24.35 -8.80 27.43
C LYS A 139 24.81 -10.21 27.78
N ALA A 140 26.12 -10.37 28.00
CA ALA A 140 26.66 -11.58 28.58
C ALA A 140 26.22 -11.71 30.05
N ILE A 141 25.77 -12.90 30.42
CA ILE A 141 25.41 -13.24 31.80
C ILE A 141 26.11 -14.55 32.18
N VAL A 142 26.38 -14.74 33.46
CA VAL A 142 26.74 -16.05 33.97
C VAL A 142 25.54 -16.59 34.73
N TRP A 143 24.91 -17.61 34.15
CA TRP A 143 23.75 -18.27 34.75
C TRP A 143 24.22 -19.40 35.66
N ARG A 144 23.77 -19.37 36.92
CA ARG A 144 24.03 -20.45 37.87
C ARG A 144 22.87 -21.43 37.86
N ASP A 145 23.13 -22.64 37.40
CA ASP A 145 22.19 -23.76 37.54
C ASP A 145 22.57 -24.58 38.77
N VAL A 146 21.95 -24.23 39.92
CA VAL A 146 22.21 -24.77 41.26
C VAL A 146 23.66 -24.61 41.72
N SER A 147 24.59 -25.44 41.21
CA SER A 147 26.02 -25.42 41.53
C SER A 147 26.92 -25.10 40.33
N THR A 148 26.41 -25.18 39.10
CA THR A 148 27.22 -25.03 37.88
C THR A 148 27.06 -23.64 37.28
N MET A 149 28.15 -22.90 37.14
CA MET A 149 28.18 -21.60 36.44
C MET A 149 28.30 -21.84 34.94
N ARG A 150 27.33 -21.35 34.15
CA ARG A 150 27.34 -21.45 32.68
C ARG A 150 27.30 -20.06 32.06
N PRO A 151 28.21 -19.73 31.13
CA PRO A 151 28.08 -18.50 30.36
C PRO A 151 26.82 -18.57 29.48
N LYS A 152 26.03 -17.51 29.48
CA LYS A 152 24.86 -17.32 28.61
C LYS A 152 24.84 -15.87 28.10
N ALA A 153 23.93 -15.58 27.19
CA ALA A 153 23.60 -14.22 26.79
C ALA A 153 22.10 -13.98 26.95
N THR A 154 21.73 -12.80 27.43
CA THR A 154 20.39 -12.26 27.26
C THR A 154 20.40 -11.43 25.99
N VAL A 155 19.50 -11.74 25.06
CA VAL A 155 19.30 -10.98 23.82
C VAL A 155 17.89 -10.44 23.83
N LYS A 156 17.75 -9.12 23.78
CA LYS A 156 16.48 -8.42 23.66
C LYS A 156 16.39 -7.84 22.25
N VAL A 157 15.31 -8.18 21.56
CA VAL A 157 15.00 -7.67 20.22
C VAL A 157 13.75 -6.81 20.32
N GLU A 158 13.85 -5.56 19.88
CA GLU A 158 12.74 -4.64 19.76
C GLU A 158 12.51 -4.36 18.27
N LEU A 159 11.26 -4.55 17.83
CA LEU A 159 10.81 -4.23 16.48
C LEU A 159 9.75 -3.15 16.57
N THR A 160 9.95 -2.03 15.88
CA THR A 160 8.98 -0.95 15.80
C THR A 160 8.41 -0.88 14.39
N ASN A 161 7.09 -1.02 14.28
CA ASN A 161 6.37 -0.76 13.05
C ASN A 161 6.22 0.75 12.85
N ARG A 162 6.74 1.26 11.74
CA ARG A 162 6.63 2.66 11.33
C ARG A 162 5.66 2.87 10.15
N ALA A 163 5.09 1.79 9.63
CA ALA A 163 4.08 1.88 8.58
C ALA A 163 2.72 2.32 9.13
N GLY A 164 1.92 2.96 8.28
CA GLY A 164 0.53 3.35 8.60
C GLY A 164 -0.47 2.21 8.53
N HIS A 165 -0.02 0.97 8.66
CA HIS A 165 -0.84 -0.25 8.61
C HIS A 165 -0.10 -1.42 9.29
N GLY A 166 -0.75 -2.58 9.41
CA GLY A 166 -0.11 -3.78 9.96
C GLY A 166 1.09 -4.24 9.12
N ILE A 167 2.02 -4.99 9.72
CA ILE A 167 3.08 -5.68 8.97
C ILE A 167 3.17 -7.13 9.45
N PRO A 168 3.12 -8.12 8.55
CA PRO A 168 2.75 -8.02 7.14
C PRO A 168 1.24 -7.75 6.98
N ASP A 169 0.86 -7.05 5.91
CA ASP A 169 -0.51 -6.72 5.57
C ASP A 169 -0.64 -6.60 4.05
N GLY A 170 -1.77 -7.00 3.47
CA GLY A 170 -1.90 -7.10 2.02
C GLY A 170 -1.29 -8.35 1.41
#